data_AF-A0A2J7THI7-F1
#
_entry.id   AF-A0A2J7THI7-F1
#
_cell.length_a   1.000
_cell.length_b   1.000
_cell.length_c   1.000
_cell.angle_alpha   90.00
_cell.angle_beta   90.00
_cell.angle_gamma   90.00
#
_symmetry.space_group_name_H-M   'P 1'
#
loop_
_entity.id
_entity.type
_entity.pdbx_description
1 polymer ?
#
loop_
_entity_poly.entity_id
_entity_poly.type
_entity_poly.pdbx_seq_one_letter_code
_entity_poly.pdbx_strand_id
1 'polypeptide(L)' 'MTDPLPIHHLRAALEAQRLTAVEELAAEGGAQTLESLQKLAIIQGALQAVGDEIKAHEIKVGGGGEKPLA' A
#
# COMPACT_ATOMS: atom_id res chain seq x y z
N MET A 1 16.30 6.29 15.57
CA MET A 1 15.40 5.49 14.73
C MET A 1 14.21 6.38 14.46
N THR A 2 14.01 6.81 13.22
CA THR A 2 12.83 7.58 12.83
C THR A 2 11.69 6.59 12.68
N ASP A 3 10.61 6.78 13.44
CA ASP A 3 9.39 5.99 13.26
C ASP A 3 8.87 6.18 11.82
N PRO A 4 8.34 5.11 11.19
CA PRO A 4 7.77 5.23 9.86
C PRO A 4 6.64 6.27 9.84
N LEU A 5 6.56 7.08 8.78
CA LEU A 5 5.44 8.01 8.63
C LEU A 5 4.11 7.25 8.64
N PRO A 6 3.00 7.84 9.13
CA PRO A 6 1.69 7.20 9.20
C PRO A 6 1.24 6.53 7.89
N ILE A 7 1.62 7.09 6.74
CA ILE A 7 1.32 6.54 5.42
C ILE A 7 2.01 5.19 5.14
N HIS A 8 3.22 4.98 5.68
CA HIS A 8 3.90 3.69 5.58
C HIS A 8 3.28 2.65 6.51
N HIS A 9 2.79 3.06 7.69
CA HIS A 9 2.02 2.18 8.57
C HIS A 9 0.71 1.74 7.91
N LEU A 10 -0.01 2.67 7.26
CA LEU A 10 -1.20 2.36 6.50
C LEU A 10 -0.90 1.37 5.36
N ARG A 11 0.18 1.60 4.62
CA ARG A 11 0.63 0.68 3.56
C ARG A 11 0.89 -0.72 4.10
N ALA A 12 1.66 -0.84 5.19
CA ALA A 12 1.98 -2.13 5.80
C ALA A 12 0.72 -2.87 6.28
N ALA A 13 -0.23 -2.14 6.89
CA ALA A 13 -1.50 -2.72 7.33
C ALA A 13 -2.33 -3.25 6.14
N LEU A 14 -2.40 -2.49 5.03
CA LEU A 14 -3.10 -2.91 3.82
C LEU A 14 -2.41 -4.11 3.13
N GLU A 15 -1.07 -4.16 3.15
CA GLU A 15 -0.31 -5.30 2.63
C GLU A 15 -0.58 -6.58 3.44
N ALA A 16 -0.65 -6.46 4.78
CA ALA A 16 -1.04 -7.56 5.66
C ALA A 16 -2.47 -8.04 5.38
N GLN A 17 -3.44 -7.11 5.25
CA GLN A 17 -4.82 -7.44 4.92
C GLN A 17 -4.95 -8.12 3.56
N ARG A 18 -4.17 -7.68 2.56
CA ARG A 18 -4.13 -8.32 1.24
C ARG A 18 -3.65 -9.76 1.34
N LEU A 19 -2.59 -10.00 2.12
CA LEU A 19 -2.06 -11.34 2.32
C LEU A 19 -3.12 -12.26 2.94
N THR A 20 -3.75 -11.83 4.04
CA THR A 20 -4.83 -12.60 4.68
C THR A 20 -5.99 -12.87 3.72
N ALA A 21 -6.41 -11.89 2.93
CA ALA A 21 -7.49 -12.08 1.96
C ALA A 21 -7.13 -13.09 0.84
N VAL A 22 -5.86 -13.11 0.41
CA VAL A 22 -5.37 -14.09 -0.58
C VAL A 22 -5.28 -15.48 0.04
N GLU A 23 -4.82 -15.60 1.28
CA GLU A 23 -4.78 -16.87 2.00
C GLU A 23 -6.19 -17.44 2.22
N GLU A 24 -7.16 -16.60 2.59
CA GLU A 24 -8.59 -16.96 2.69
C GLU A 24 -9.14 -17.49 1.35
N LEU A 25 -8.77 -16.86 0.23
CA LEU A 25 -9.16 -17.28 -1.12
C LEU A 25 -8.46 -18.57 -1.59
N ALA A 26 -7.22 -18.79 -1.16
CA ALA A 26 -6.40 -19.93 -1.55
C ALA A 26 -6.64 -21.18 -0.68
N ALA A 27 -7.29 -21.04 0.48
CA ALA A 27 -7.64 -22.16 1.34
C ALA A 27 -8.55 -23.18 0.61
N GLU A 28 -8.38 -24.47 0.88
CA GLU A 28 -9.28 -25.50 0.37
C GLU A 28 -10.71 -25.26 0.90
N GLY A 29 -11.68 -25.16 0.00
CA GLY A 29 -13.04 -24.74 0.33
C GLY A 29 -13.22 -23.22 0.45
N GLY A 30 -12.17 -22.44 0.18
CA GLY A 30 -12.22 -20.99 0.08
C GLY A 30 -13.26 -20.55 -0.94
N ALA A 31 -14.28 -19.85 -0.46
CA ALA A 31 -15.36 -19.40 -1.31
C ALA A 31 -14.86 -18.20 -2.12
N GLN A 32 -14.58 -18.41 -3.41
CA GLN A 32 -14.36 -17.34 -4.40
C GLN A 32 -15.69 -16.63 -4.71
N THR A 33 -16.33 -16.15 -3.65
CA THR A 33 -17.57 -15.41 -3.72
C THR A 33 -17.30 -14.02 -4.29
N LEU A 34 -18.34 -13.40 -4.82
CA LEU A 34 -18.26 -12.01 -5.26
C LEU A 34 -17.75 -11.10 -4.13
N GLU A 35 -18.17 -11.37 -2.88
CA GLU A 35 -17.76 -10.61 -1.70
C GLU A 35 -16.26 -10.72 -1.41
N SER A 36 -15.67 -11.92 -1.44
CA SER A 36 -14.24 -12.11 -1.18
C SER A 36 -13.38 -11.49 -2.27
N LEU A 37 -13.81 -11.59 -3.53
CA LEU A 37 -13.16 -10.91 -4.66
C LEU A 37 -13.28 -9.39 -4.56
N GLN A 38 -14.44 -8.88 -4.16
CA GLN A 38 -14.68 -7.45 -3.97
C GLN A 38 -13.82 -6.89 -2.82
N LYS A 39 -13.70 -7.62 -1.70
CA LYS A 39 -12.80 -7.28 -0.59
C LYS A 39 -11.36 -7.14 -1.08
N LEU A 40 -10.87 -8.10 -1.87
CA LEU A 40 -9.52 -8.06 -2.42
C LEU A 40 -9.32 -6.87 -3.38
N ALA A 41 -10.29 -6.60 -4.26
CA ALA A 41 -10.22 -5.48 -5.19
C ALA A 41 -10.16 -4.12 -4.47
N ILE A 42 -10.93 -3.95 -3.39
CA ILE A 42 -10.89 -2.74 -2.56
C ILE A 42 -9.51 -2.55 -1.93
N ILE A 43 -8.94 -3.61 -1.35
CA ILE A 43 -7.60 -3.55 -0.73
C ILE A 43 -6.53 -3.19 -1.77
N GLN A 44 -6.60 -3.77 -2.97
CA GLN A 44 -5.68 -3.45 -4.07
C GLN A 44 -5.81 -1.99 -4.53
N GLY A 45 -7.03 -1.47 -4.64
CA GLY A 45 -7.27 -0.05 -4.96
C GLY A 45 -6.71 0.89 -3.89
N ALA A 46 -6.89 0.56 -2.61
CA ALA A 46 -6.32 1.33 -1.51
C ALA A 46 -4.77 1.32 -1.53
N LEU A 47 -4.15 0.17 -1.78
CA LEU A 47 -2.70 0.06 -1.92
C LEU A 47 -2.16 0.89 -3.08
N GLN A 48 -2.87 0.92 -4.21
CA GLN A 48 -2.51 1.75 -5.36
C GLN A 48 -2.53 3.23 -4.99
N ALA A 49 -3.63 3.70 -4.39
CA ALA A 49 -3.77 5.10 -3.97
C ALA A 49 -2.68 5.52 -2.96
N VAL A 50 -2.40 4.68 -1.97
CA VAL A 50 -1.32 4.92 -0.98
C VAL A 50 0.05 4.93 -1.67
N GLY A 51 0.29 4.02 -2.61
CA GLY A 51 1.53 3.99 -3.38
C GLY A 51 1.75 5.24 -4.24
N ASP A 52 0.69 5.74 -4.86
CA ASP A 52 0.73 6.97 -5.66
C ASP A 52 0.95 8.21 -4.78
N GLU A 53 0.33 8.26 -3.61
CA GLU A 53 0.52 9.33 -2.63
C GLU A 53 1.96 9.37 -2.08
N ILE A 54 2.51 8.20 -1.74
CA ILE A 54 3.92 8.06 -1.32
C ILE A 54 4.83 8.56 -2.43
N LYS A 55 4.66 8.11 -3.68
CA LYS A 55 5.48 8.57 -4.82
C LYS A 55 5.37 10.07 -5.03
N ALA A 56 4.17 10.63 -4.96
CA ALA A 56 3.93 12.06 -5.17
C ALA A 56 4.60 12.96 -4.11
N HIS A 57 4.73 12.46 -2.87
CA HIS A 57 5.20 13.26 -1.73
C HIS A 57 6.63 12.94 -1.28
N GLU A 58 7.10 11.71 -1.40
CA GLU A 58 8.51 11.38 -1.13
C GLU A 58 9.46 12.02 -2.16
N ILE A 59 9.02 12.15 -3.42
CA ILE A 59 9.78 12.90 -4.44
C ILE A 59 9.90 14.39 -4.06
N LYS A 60 8.86 14.96 -3.43
CA LYS A 60 8.91 16.35 -2.91
C LYS A 60 9.82 16.50 -1.70
N VAL A 61 10.03 15.45 -0.91
CA VAL A 61 10.88 15.48 0.30
C VAL A 61 12.35 15.13 -0.03
N GLY A 62 12.63 14.53 -1.19
CA GLY A 62 13.97 14.11 -1.64
C GLY A 62 14.57 14.89 -2.81
N GLY A 63 14.04 16.05 -3.20
CA GLY A 63 14.53 16.86 -4.31
C GLY A 63 15.51 17.95 -3.87
N GLY A 64 16.64 17.58 -3.24
CA GLY A 64 17.78 18.48 -3.06
C GLY A 64 18.44 18.79 -4.41
N GLY A 65 17.75 19.57 -5.24
CA GLY A 65 18.31 20.15 -6.47
C GLY A 65 19.46 21.08 -6.13
N GLU A 66 20.58 20.84 -6.81
CA GLU A 66 21.92 21.37 -6.57
C GLU A 66 21.94 22.87 -6.21
N LYS A 67 22.69 23.21 -5.16
CA LYS A 67 23.16 24.57 -4.91
C LYS A 67 24.00 25.00 -6.12
N PRO A 68 23.67 26.07 -6.85
CA PRO A 68 24.61 26.63 -7.79
C PRO A 68 25.80 27.14 -6.98
N LEU A 69 26.99 26.60 -7.26
CA LEU A 69 28.24 27.19 -6.82
C LEU A 69 28.38 28.53 -7.53
N ALA A 70 28.20 29.62 -6.77
CA ALA A 70 28.67 30.94 -7.13
C ALA A 70 30.19 31.04 -6.92
#